data_AF-A0A815H311-F1
#
_entry.id   AF-A0A815H311-F1
#
_cell.length_a   1.000
_cell.length_b   1.000
_cell.length_c   1.000
_cell.angle_alpha   90.00
_cell.angle_beta   90.00
_cell.angle_gamma   90.00
#
_symmetry.space_group_name_H-M   'P 1'
#
loop_
_entity.id
_entity.type
_entity.pdbx_description
1 polymer ?
#
loop_
_entity_poly.entity_id
_entity_poly.type
_entity_poly.pdbx_seq_one_letter_code
_entity_poly.pdbx_strand_id
1 'polypeptide(L)'
;MVYTLLEHLSNELLISVFEYLDAVHLYHAFSDLNTRFNQILNDSLIRLYFDSNNVRDYRDHYIFNRINRHQIITLTITSGRFLAYLKFYISTFINLQSIIFNSTNHSQDFLSELEPLGKLRTLVVRNTLNECEFVRRIVFENELPQLRKFIYIPKVQHHYVEHVGLNDTTRNASNNLEYMKIQNVHSSNLAVFLRKSSNLKYLNVSITDTLETGVLSSKLIYLNINLFRTTYDNLYQLLHLSSLLNLKKFELSGYGYDQKLLNGEKLRYLVSSVPSLRIFNVNMKINTTPSFEIKVATFENEKIYWKNLKWYVEGMYATLRAELF
;
A
#
# COMPACT_ATOMS: atom_id res chain seq x y z
N MET A 1 -35.02 20.74 -20.41
CA MET A 1 -34.10 20.24 -19.35
C MET A 1 -34.93 19.32 -18.47
N VAL A 2 -34.70 18.00 -18.52
CA VAL A 2 -35.45 17.06 -17.67
C VAL A 2 -34.78 17.09 -16.30
N TYR A 3 -35.41 17.77 -15.34
CA TYR A 3 -35.04 17.64 -13.94
C TYR A 3 -35.60 16.30 -13.45
N THR A 4 -34.76 15.26 -13.44
CA THR A 4 -35.13 14.05 -12.70
C THR A 4 -35.08 14.40 -11.23
N LEU A 5 -36.24 14.60 -10.60
CA LEU A 5 -36.32 14.68 -9.14
C LEU A 5 -35.75 13.38 -8.58
N LEU A 6 -34.72 13.47 -7.74
CA LEU A 6 -34.07 12.33 -7.08
C LEU A 6 -35.10 11.37 -6.45
N GLU A 7 -36.22 11.92 -5.97
CA GLU A 7 -37.36 11.19 -5.39
C GLU A 7 -38.08 10.24 -6.36
N HIS A 8 -37.91 10.38 -7.67
CA HIS A 8 -38.52 9.51 -8.68
C HIS A 8 -37.59 8.40 -9.18
N LEU A 9 -36.31 8.41 -8.77
CA LEU A 9 -35.41 7.29 -9.05
C LEU A 9 -35.89 6.04 -8.32
N SER A 10 -35.57 4.84 -8.83
CA SER A 10 -35.83 3.59 -8.12
C SER A 10 -34.92 3.41 -6.90
N ASN A 11 -35.26 2.53 -5.97
CA ASN A 11 -34.43 2.29 -4.78
C ASN A 11 -33.03 1.78 -5.17
N GLU A 12 -32.94 0.93 -6.18
CA GLU A 12 -31.69 0.35 -6.67
C GLU A 12 -30.75 1.42 -7.21
N LEU A 13 -31.29 2.38 -7.97
CA LEU A 13 -30.51 3.52 -8.48
C LEU A 13 -30.08 4.45 -7.35
N LEU A 14 -30.95 4.73 -6.38
CA LEU A 14 -30.61 5.54 -5.22
C LEU A 14 -29.52 4.90 -4.36
N ILE A 15 -29.62 3.60 -4.09
CA ILE A 15 -28.58 2.84 -3.37
C ILE A 15 -27.26 2.95 -4.13
N SER A 16 -27.29 2.72 -5.45
CA SER A 16 -26.09 2.83 -6.28
C SER A 16 -25.44 4.21 -6.19
N VAL A 17 -26.24 5.29 -6.16
CA VAL A 17 -25.74 6.66 -5.99
C VAL A 17 -25.19 6.87 -4.58
N PHE A 18 -25.89 6.38 -3.54
CA PHE A 18 -25.50 6.55 -2.15
C PHE A 18 -24.17 5.86 -1.81
N GLU A 19 -23.84 4.75 -2.46
CA GLU A 19 -22.55 4.07 -2.28
C GLU A 19 -21.33 4.91 -2.75
N TYR A 20 -21.55 5.95 -3.57
CA TYR A 20 -20.49 6.90 -3.95
C TYR A 20 -20.34 8.08 -2.97
N LEU A 21 -21.26 8.23 -2.02
CA LEU A 21 -21.26 9.33 -1.06
C LEU A 21 -20.65 8.90 0.28
N ASP A 22 -19.99 9.84 0.93
CA ASP A 22 -19.58 9.67 2.32
C ASP A 22 -20.81 9.65 3.24
N ALA A 23 -20.80 8.75 4.22
CA ALA A 23 -21.95 8.51 5.11
C ALA A 23 -22.36 9.77 5.89
N VAL A 24 -21.44 10.65 6.27
CA VAL A 24 -21.78 11.90 6.97
C VAL A 24 -22.61 12.79 6.04
N HIS A 25 -22.15 13.03 4.82
CA HIS A 25 -22.87 13.84 3.83
C HIS A 25 -24.20 13.22 3.43
N LEU A 26 -24.23 11.90 3.27
CA LEU A 26 -25.43 11.16 2.93
C LEU A 26 -26.52 11.33 3.99
N TYR A 27 -26.19 11.13 5.25
CA TYR A 27 -27.16 11.28 6.34
C TYR A 27 -27.57 12.75 6.53
N HIS A 28 -26.64 13.71 6.38
CA HIS A 28 -27.02 15.14 6.39
C HIS A 28 -28.04 15.50 5.32
N ALA A 29 -27.86 15.00 4.10
CA ALA A 29 -28.70 15.39 2.98
C ALA A 29 -30.05 14.67 2.97
N PHE A 30 -30.10 13.41 3.41
CA PHE A 30 -31.26 12.54 3.19
C PHE A 30 -31.91 12.00 4.47
N SER A 31 -31.26 12.11 5.64
CA SER A 31 -31.93 11.70 6.89
C SER A 31 -33.07 12.66 7.20
N ASP A 32 -34.19 12.09 7.65
CA ASP A 32 -35.42 12.80 7.99
C ASP A 32 -36.08 13.58 6.83
N LEU A 33 -35.61 13.42 5.59
CA LEU A 33 -36.22 14.06 4.43
C LEU A 33 -37.62 13.48 4.15
N ASN A 34 -37.72 12.14 4.09
CA ASN A 34 -38.98 11.41 4.04
C ASN A 34 -38.80 9.96 4.49
N THR A 35 -39.92 9.24 4.65
CA THR A 35 -39.93 7.83 5.10
C THR A 35 -39.16 6.90 4.18
N ARG A 36 -39.24 7.13 2.86
CA ARG A 36 -38.55 6.31 1.86
C ARG A 36 -37.03 6.42 1.99
N PHE A 37 -36.48 7.64 2.06
CA PHE A 37 -35.04 7.82 2.25
C PHE A 37 -34.58 7.29 3.60
N ASN A 38 -35.35 7.48 4.67
CA ASN A 38 -35.04 6.89 5.97
C ASN A 38 -35.01 5.35 5.94
N GLN A 39 -35.91 4.71 5.18
CA GLN A 39 -35.87 3.26 4.99
C GLN A 39 -34.62 2.83 4.23
N ILE A 40 -34.29 3.52 3.13
CA ILE A 40 -33.10 3.24 2.32
C ILE A 40 -31.84 3.41 3.17
N LEU A 41 -31.69 4.53 3.90
CA LEU A 41 -30.52 4.78 4.75
C LEU A 41 -30.34 3.75 5.86
N ASN A 42 -31.41 3.10 6.33
CA ASN A 42 -31.32 2.05 7.34
C ASN A 42 -31.26 0.64 6.74
N ASP A 43 -31.36 0.51 5.41
CA ASP A 43 -31.26 -0.78 4.72
C ASP A 43 -29.85 -1.33 4.80
N SER A 44 -29.69 -2.50 5.41
CA SER A 44 -28.42 -3.18 5.57
C SER A 44 -27.68 -3.53 4.27
N LEU A 45 -28.36 -3.44 3.11
CA LEU A 45 -27.75 -3.68 1.81
C LEU A 45 -26.79 -2.55 1.38
N ILE A 46 -26.98 -1.33 1.88
CA ILE A 46 -26.12 -0.20 1.50
C ILE A 46 -24.74 -0.35 2.11
N ARG A 47 -23.70 -0.18 1.29
CA ARG A 47 -22.31 -0.16 1.72
C ARG A 47 -21.81 1.26 1.85
N LEU A 48 -21.46 1.65 3.07
CA LEU A 48 -21.09 3.01 3.38
C LEU A 48 -19.58 3.17 3.59
N TYR A 49 -19.06 4.29 3.09
CA TYR A 49 -17.76 4.83 3.41
C TYR A 49 -17.93 5.95 4.44
N PHE A 50 -17.12 5.94 5.50
CA PHE A 50 -17.14 7.00 6.51
C PHE A 50 -15.76 7.64 6.65
N ASP A 51 -15.68 8.96 6.51
CA ASP A 51 -14.48 9.76 6.74
C ASP A 51 -14.67 10.74 7.90
N SER A 52 -13.89 10.55 8.96
CA SER A 52 -13.95 11.42 10.14
C SER A 52 -13.55 12.87 9.84
N ASN A 53 -12.88 13.18 8.72
CA ASN A 53 -12.64 14.57 8.31
C ASN A 53 -13.93 15.35 8.04
N ASN A 54 -15.00 14.65 7.66
CA ASN A 54 -16.29 15.28 7.39
C ASN A 54 -17.06 15.56 8.68
N VAL A 55 -16.58 15.07 9.83
CA VAL A 55 -17.11 15.39 11.16
C VAL A 55 -16.43 16.66 11.68
N ARG A 56 -17.08 17.81 11.45
CA ARG A 56 -16.59 19.15 11.80
C ARG A 56 -17.16 19.66 13.11
N ASP A 57 -18.41 19.35 13.44
CA ASP A 57 -19.11 19.89 14.61
C ASP A 57 -19.88 18.82 15.43
N TYR A 58 -20.59 19.27 16.48
CA TYR A 58 -21.37 18.40 17.36
C TYR A 58 -22.57 17.74 16.66
N ARG A 59 -23.15 18.36 15.62
CA ARG A 59 -24.25 17.78 14.85
C ARG A 59 -23.76 16.57 14.04
N ASP A 60 -22.52 16.63 13.55
CA ASP A 60 -21.91 15.50 12.85
C ASP A 60 -21.68 14.30 13.78
N HIS A 61 -21.38 14.55 15.07
CA HIS A 61 -21.30 13.49 16.08
C HIS A 61 -22.67 12.85 16.35
N TYR A 62 -23.75 13.65 16.34
CA TYR A 62 -25.10 13.13 16.44
C TYR A 62 -25.46 12.24 15.24
N ILE A 63 -25.06 12.65 14.03
CA ILE A 63 -25.25 11.83 12.82
C ILE A 63 -24.51 10.50 12.92
N PHE A 64 -23.25 10.51 13.35
CA PHE A 64 -22.51 9.25 13.55
C PHE A 64 -23.25 8.28 14.48
N ASN A 65 -23.96 8.77 15.49
CA ASN A 65 -24.75 7.93 16.38
C ASN A 65 -26.00 7.33 15.73
N ARG A 66 -26.51 7.94 14.66
CA ARG A 66 -27.67 7.45 13.90
C ARG A 66 -27.28 6.51 12.76
N ILE A 67 -26.03 6.57 12.28
CA ILE A 67 -25.58 5.68 11.21
C ILE A 67 -25.63 4.23 11.70
N ASN A 68 -26.26 3.37 10.90
CA ASN A 68 -26.21 1.94 11.13
C ASN A 68 -24.80 1.43 10.81
N ARG A 69 -23.98 1.25 11.85
CA ARG A 69 -22.56 0.88 11.73
C ARG A 69 -22.33 -0.47 11.03
N HIS A 70 -23.35 -1.33 10.94
CA HIS A 70 -23.28 -2.55 10.14
C HIS A 70 -23.17 -2.30 8.64
N GLN A 71 -23.54 -1.12 8.15
CA GLN A 71 -23.41 -0.76 6.73
C GLN A 71 -21.99 -0.26 6.38
N ILE A 72 -21.21 0.16 7.38
CA ILE A 72 -19.91 0.78 7.15
C ILE A 72 -18.88 -0.31 6.79
N ILE A 73 -18.41 -0.27 5.54
CA ILE A 73 -17.40 -1.21 5.01
C ILE A 73 -15.99 -0.62 5.06
N THR A 74 -15.88 0.71 5.03
CA THR A 74 -14.60 1.43 5.07
C THR A 74 -14.70 2.62 6.01
N LEU A 75 -13.68 2.76 6.85
CA LEU A 75 -13.60 3.79 7.86
C LEU A 75 -12.27 4.53 7.78
N THR A 76 -12.32 5.83 7.52
CA THR A 76 -11.17 6.73 7.52
C THR A 76 -11.17 7.57 8.78
N ILE A 77 -10.05 7.54 9.51
CA ILE A 77 -9.87 8.16 10.81
C ILE A 77 -8.67 9.12 10.73
N THR A 78 -8.95 10.40 10.84
CA THR A 78 -8.00 11.50 10.61
C THR A 78 -7.72 12.33 11.85
N SER A 79 -8.51 12.14 12.90
CA SER A 79 -8.36 12.83 14.17
C SER A 79 -8.19 11.83 15.31
N GLY A 80 -7.18 12.04 16.15
CA GLY A 80 -7.00 11.25 17.38
C GLY A 80 -8.16 11.37 18.37
N ARG A 81 -8.93 12.48 18.33
CA ARG A 81 -10.16 12.62 19.14
C ARG A 81 -11.24 11.65 18.69
N PHE A 82 -11.43 11.53 17.38
CA PHE A 82 -12.38 10.57 16.82
C PHE A 82 -11.94 9.13 17.09
N LEU A 83 -10.64 8.85 17.08
CA LEU A 83 -10.11 7.55 17.48
C LEU A 83 -10.52 7.19 18.92
N ALA A 84 -10.33 8.10 19.88
CA ALA A 84 -10.70 7.87 21.28
C ALA A 84 -12.20 7.57 21.43
N TYR A 85 -13.04 8.24 20.64
CA TYR A 85 -14.46 7.98 20.58
C TYR A 85 -14.77 6.62 19.93
N LEU A 86 -14.07 6.27 18.85
CA LEU A 86 -14.25 5.02 18.12
C LEU A 86 -13.99 3.78 18.98
N LYS A 87 -13.06 3.85 19.95
CA LYS A 87 -12.71 2.73 20.82
C LYS A 87 -13.93 2.05 21.45
N PHE A 88 -14.93 2.85 21.81
CA PHE A 88 -16.16 2.37 22.45
C PHE A 88 -17.13 1.69 21.48
N TYR A 89 -17.00 1.95 20.17
CA TYR A 89 -17.93 1.47 19.16
C TYR A 89 -17.31 0.49 18.16
N ILE A 90 -15.99 0.27 18.19
CA ILE A 90 -15.29 -0.49 17.16
C ILE A 90 -15.88 -1.89 16.94
N SER A 91 -16.28 -2.56 18.02
CA SER A 91 -16.90 -3.89 17.96
C SER A 91 -18.27 -3.92 17.25
N THR A 92 -18.94 -2.77 17.11
CA THR A 92 -20.25 -2.67 16.44
C THR A 92 -20.12 -2.63 14.91
N PHE A 93 -18.90 -2.50 14.37
CA PHE A 93 -18.68 -2.45 12.93
C PHE A 93 -18.50 -3.86 12.32
N ILE A 94 -19.55 -4.68 12.39
CA ILE A 94 -19.51 -6.12 12.04
C ILE A 94 -19.08 -6.38 10.59
N ASN A 95 -19.34 -5.45 9.67
CA ASN A 95 -19.02 -5.57 8.25
C ASN A 95 -17.79 -4.78 7.79
N LEU A 96 -17.02 -4.22 8.72
CA LEU A 96 -15.87 -3.39 8.38
C LEU A 96 -14.75 -4.22 7.75
N GLN A 97 -14.33 -3.79 6.56
CA GLN A 97 -13.32 -4.47 5.75
C GLN A 97 -12.04 -3.65 5.61
N SER A 98 -12.13 -2.32 5.72
CA SER A 98 -11.00 -1.43 5.51
C SER A 98 -10.97 -0.31 6.55
N ILE A 99 -9.79 -0.09 7.13
CA ILE A 99 -9.54 1.05 8.01
C ILE A 99 -8.35 1.85 7.50
N ILE A 100 -8.52 3.18 7.47
CA ILE A 100 -7.50 4.13 7.04
C ILE A 100 -7.23 5.11 8.18
N PHE A 101 -6.08 4.96 8.84
CA PHE A 101 -5.54 5.95 9.76
C PHE A 101 -4.77 7.01 9.01
N ASN A 102 -5.14 8.27 9.23
CA ASN A 102 -4.49 9.44 8.69
C ASN A 102 -4.31 10.48 9.81
N SER A 103 -3.71 10.08 10.92
CA SER A 103 -3.51 10.91 12.11
C SER A 103 -2.14 10.65 12.73
N THR A 104 -1.64 11.67 13.42
CA THR A 104 -0.28 11.69 13.96
C THR A 104 -0.15 10.96 15.29
N ASN A 105 -1.25 10.82 16.04
CA ASN A 105 -1.24 10.32 17.41
C ASN A 105 -2.28 9.20 17.56
N HIS A 106 -1.83 7.95 17.49
CA HIS A 106 -2.63 6.78 17.84
C HIS A 106 -2.02 6.11 19.07
N SER A 107 -2.85 5.60 19.98
CA SER A 107 -2.32 4.75 21.07
C SER A 107 -1.82 3.44 20.48
N GLN A 108 -0.66 2.95 20.95
CA GLN A 108 -0.13 1.66 20.52
C GLN A 108 -1.16 0.55 20.72
N ASP A 109 -1.94 0.59 21.81
CA ASP A 109 -2.98 -0.39 22.15
C ASP A 109 -4.14 -0.48 21.16
N PHE A 110 -4.24 0.44 20.20
CA PHE A 110 -5.39 0.45 19.30
C PHE A 110 -5.45 -0.77 18.36
N LEU A 111 -4.32 -1.46 18.12
CA LEU A 111 -4.34 -2.68 17.31
C LEU A 111 -5.13 -3.83 17.94
N SER A 112 -5.09 -3.99 19.26
CA SER A 112 -5.86 -5.05 19.94
C SER A 112 -7.36 -4.78 19.86
N GLU A 113 -7.76 -3.51 19.78
CA GLU A 113 -9.16 -3.10 19.57
C GLU A 113 -9.68 -3.49 18.16
N LEU A 114 -8.79 -3.74 17.21
CA LEU A 114 -9.14 -4.18 15.86
C LEU A 114 -9.25 -5.70 15.72
N GLU A 115 -8.72 -6.48 16.66
CA GLU A 115 -8.77 -7.95 16.62
C GLU A 115 -10.18 -8.52 16.48
N PRO A 116 -11.22 -7.99 17.19
CA PRO A 116 -12.58 -8.50 17.05
C PRO A 116 -13.18 -8.33 15.64
N LEU A 117 -12.59 -7.49 14.79
CA LEU A 117 -13.07 -7.23 13.44
C LEU A 117 -12.66 -8.35 12.49
N GLY A 118 -13.36 -9.49 12.57
CA GLY A 118 -13.03 -10.68 11.78
C GLY A 118 -13.11 -10.50 10.24
N LYS A 119 -13.82 -9.46 9.76
CA LYS A 119 -13.91 -9.12 8.34
C LYS A 119 -12.87 -8.10 7.87
N LEU A 120 -12.06 -7.55 8.76
CA LEU A 120 -11.03 -6.57 8.41
C LEU A 120 -9.99 -7.19 7.48
N ARG A 121 -9.85 -6.66 6.26
CA ARG A 121 -8.89 -7.14 5.26
C ARG A 121 -7.82 -6.12 4.94
N THR A 122 -8.12 -4.84 5.12
CA THR A 122 -7.24 -3.74 4.75
C THR A 122 -6.97 -2.83 5.94
N LEU A 123 -5.69 -2.60 6.22
CA LEU A 123 -5.25 -1.58 7.16
C LEU A 123 -4.29 -0.63 6.45
N VAL A 124 -4.60 0.66 6.50
CA VAL A 124 -3.77 1.73 5.97
C VAL A 124 -3.42 2.66 7.12
N VAL A 125 -2.14 2.87 7.38
CA VAL A 125 -1.63 3.79 8.40
C VAL A 125 -0.78 4.86 7.69
N ARG A 126 -1.20 6.12 7.80
CA ARG A 126 -0.53 7.27 7.19
C ARG A 126 -0.25 8.33 8.23
N ASN A 127 0.82 9.06 8.03
CA ASN A 127 1.17 10.26 8.79
C ASN A 127 1.31 10.01 10.30
N THR A 128 1.64 8.79 10.72
CA THR A 128 1.86 8.43 12.12
C THR A 128 3.26 8.86 12.59
N LEU A 129 3.34 9.23 13.88
CA LEU A 129 4.59 9.45 14.63
C LEU A 129 5.05 8.21 15.40
N ASN A 130 4.19 7.19 15.58
CA ASN A 130 4.60 5.94 16.21
C ASN A 130 5.39 5.12 15.18
N GLU A 131 6.69 5.33 15.23
CA GLU A 131 7.67 4.72 14.35
C GLU A 131 7.70 3.21 14.60
N CYS A 132 7.57 2.42 13.53
CA CYS A 132 7.87 0.98 13.49
C CYS A 132 6.89 0.04 14.21
N GLU A 133 6.23 0.46 15.28
CA GLU A 133 5.39 -0.39 16.13
C GLU A 133 4.29 -1.11 15.34
N PHE A 134 3.59 -0.39 14.47
CA PHE A 134 2.58 -0.99 13.59
C PHE A 134 3.17 -2.03 12.66
N VAL A 135 4.34 -1.76 12.09
CA VAL A 135 5.00 -2.73 11.20
C VAL A 135 5.41 -3.95 11.99
N ARG A 136 6.01 -3.77 13.18
CA ARG A 136 6.38 -4.83 14.14
C ARG A 136 5.19 -5.75 14.42
N ARG A 137 4.11 -5.18 14.95
CA ARG A 137 2.92 -5.89 15.41
C ARG A 137 2.17 -6.58 14.28
N ILE A 138 2.01 -5.91 13.14
CA ILE A 138 1.27 -6.46 11.98
C ILE A 138 2.08 -7.49 11.20
N VAL A 139 3.34 -7.19 10.87
CA VAL A 139 4.12 -8.01 9.95
C VAL A 139 4.88 -9.11 10.68
N PHE A 140 5.47 -8.80 11.84
CA PHE A 140 6.37 -9.72 12.53
C PHE A 140 5.65 -10.55 13.61
N GLU A 141 4.72 -9.93 14.33
CA GLU A 141 3.95 -10.55 15.42
C GLU A 141 2.58 -11.08 14.96
N ASN A 142 2.11 -10.66 13.78
CA ASN A 142 0.89 -11.14 13.14
C ASN A 142 -0.37 -10.96 14.02
N GLU A 143 -0.49 -9.82 14.71
CA GLU A 143 -1.64 -9.55 15.59
C GLU A 143 -2.98 -9.47 14.87
N LEU A 144 -2.98 -9.11 13.58
CA LEU A 144 -4.18 -9.07 12.74
C LEU A 144 -4.08 -10.11 11.61
N PRO A 145 -4.19 -11.42 11.91
CA PRO A 145 -4.00 -12.50 10.94
C PRO A 145 -5.03 -12.47 9.80
N GLN A 146 -6.15 -11.78 9.96
CA GLN A 146 -7.19 -11.63 8.94
C GLN A 146 -6.80 -10.66 7.80
N LEU A 147 -5.78 -9.82 8.00
CA LEU A 147 -5.36 -8.83 7.02
C LEU A 147 -4.80 -9.47 5.76
N ARG A 148 -5.17 -8.88 4.62
CA ARG A 148 -4.67 -9.20 3.28
C ARG A 148 -3.87 -8.05 2.69
N LYS A 149 -4.14 -6.82 3.13
CA LYS A 149 -3.52 -5.60 2.63
C LYS A 149 -3.06 -4.72 3.79
N PHE A 150 -1.78 -4.38 3.78
CA PHE A 150 -1.19 -3.45 4.74
C PHE A 150 -0.44 -2.32 4.02
N ILE A 151 -0.72 -1.08 4.42
CA ILE A 151 -0.03 0.11 3.91
C ILE A 151 0.44 0.93 5.11
N TYR A 152 1.73 1.25 5.14
CA TYR A 152 2.35 2.08 6.15
C TYR A 152 3.15 3.21 5.49
N ILE A 153 2.79 4.45 5.81
CA ILE A 153 3.37 5.69 5.27
C ILE A 153 3.63 6.60 6.49
N PRO A 154 4.86 6.66 7.02
CA PRO A 154 5.17 7.50 8.18
C PRO A 154 5.12 8.99 7.83
N LYS A 155 4.93 9.86 8.83
CA LYS A 155 4.89 11.32 8.63
C LYS A 155 6.25 11.91 8.27
N VAL A 156 7.30 11.45 8.95
CA VAL A 156 8.63 12.04 8.86
C VAL A 156 9.50 11.20 7.92
N GLN A 157 10.14 11.86 6.94
CA GLN A 157 11.00 11.21 5.96
C GLN A 157 12.38 10.79 6.51
N HIS A 158 12.77 11.32 7.66
CA HIS A 158 14.12 11.18 8.22
C HIS A 158 14.23 10.14 9.35
N HIS A 159 13.14 9.48 9.72
CA HIS A 159 13.12 8.48 10.78
C HIS A 159 12.84 7.11 10.17
N TYR A 160 13.68 6.15 10.53
CA TYR A 160 13.78 4.85 9.87
C TYR A 160 12.98 3.82 10.63
N VAL A 161 12.39 2.86 9.91
CA VAL A 161 12.06 1.58 10.51
C VAL A 161 13.37 0.89 10.83
N GLU A 162 13.84 1.11 12.07
CA GLU A 162 15.06 0.53 12.61
C GLU A 162 15.04 -0.98 12.39
N HIS A 163 16.25 -1.56 12.34
CA HIS A 163 16.41 -3.00 12.29
C HIS A 163 15.60 -3.61 13.43
N VAL A 164 14.49 -4.26 13.12
CA VAL A 164 13.75 -5.02 14.12
C VAL A 164 14.61 -6.23 14.38
N GLY A 165 15.45 -6.13 15.43
CA GLY A 165 16.25 -7.22 15.94
C GLY A 165 15.32 -8.41 16.17
N LEU A 166 15.30 -9.32 15.21
CA LEU A 166 14.54 -10.54 15.34
C LEU A 166 15.24 -11.36 16.40
N ASN A 167 14.78 -11.23 17.65
CA ASN A 167 14.97 -12.32 18.58
C ASN A 167 14.36 -13.55 17.92
N ASP A 168 15.19 -14.57 17.73
CA ASP A 168 14.95 -15.81 17.00
C ASP A 168 13.75 -16.65 17.54
N THR A 169 13.01 -16.13 18.51
CA THR A 169 11.91 -16.79 19.20
C THR A 169 10.54 -16.62 18.55
N THR A 170 10.32 -15.62 17.67
CA THR A 170 9.02 -15.46 16.95
C THR A 170 8.94 -16.25 15.64
N ARG A 171 9.69 -17.35 15.51
CA ARG A 171 10.04 -18.01 14.23
C ARG A 171 8.89 -18.52 13.35
N ASN A 172 7.64 -18.69 13.82
CA ASN A 172 6.69 -19.56 13.10
C ASN A 172 5.36 -18.94 12.61
N ALA A 173 4.97 -17.74 13.01
CA ALA A 173 3.74 -17.14 12.49
C ALA A 173 4.00 -16.47 11.12
N SER A 174 3.52 -17.10 10.05
CA SER A 174 3.40 -16.44 8.74
C SER A 174 2.12 -15.62 8.71
N ASN A 175 2.20 -14.37 8.27
CA ASN A 175 1.02 -13.53 8.08
C ASN A 175 0.34 -13.85 6.73
N ASN A 176 -0.92 -13.41 6.60
CA ASN A 176 -1.75 -13.64 5.41
C ASN A 176 -1.70 -12.51 4.37
N LEU A 177 -0.71 -11.61 4.47
CA LEU A 177 -0.62 -10.45 3.61
C LEU A 177 -0.35 -10.85 2.16
N GLU A 178 -1.17 -10.31 1.26
CA GLU A 178 -1.04 -10.44 -0.19
C GLU A 178 -0.51 -9.14 -0.82
N TYR A 179 -0.79 -8.00 -0.17
CA TYR A 179 -0.31 -6.68 -0.57
C TYR A 179 0.33 -5.96 0.61
N MET A 180 1.53 -5.44 0.40
CA MET A 180 2.27 -4.67 1.39
C MET A 180 2.87 -3.41 0.75
N LYS A 181 2.64 -2.24 1.36
CA LYS A 181 3.34 -1.00 1.03
C LYS A 181 3.94 -0.39 2.30
N ILE A 182 5.26 -0.23 2.40
CA ILE A 182 5.91 0.32 3.59
C ILE A 182 6.98 1.32 3.15
N GLN A 183 6.95 2.53 3.72
CA GLN A 183 7.97 3.55 3.45
C GLN A 183 8.98 3.67 4.61
N ASN A 184 10.18 4.13 4.28
CA ASN A 184 11.31 4.38 5.17
C ASN A 184 11.76 3.16 5.99
N VAL A 185 12.11 2.09 5.30
CA VAL A 185 12.49 0.82 5.93
C VAL A 185 14.00 0.57 5.83
N HIS A 186 14.62 0.05 6.88
CA HIS A 186 15.99 -0.48 6.79
C HIS A 186 16.04 -1.75 5.93
N SER A 187 17.04 -1.87 5.05
CA SER A 187 17.12 -2.91 4.02
C SER A 187 17.06 -4.34 4.58
N SER A 188 17.66 -4.57 5.73
CA SER A 188 17.64 -5.84 6.47
C SER A 188 16.23 -6.39 6.71
N ASN A 189 15.22 -5.52 6.84
CA ASN A 189 13.83 -5.93 7.08
C ASN A 189 13.17 -6.51 5.82
N LEU A 190 13.69 -6.28 4.61
CA LEU A 190 13.10 -6.76 3.36
C LEU A 190 13.02 -8.29 3.31
N ALA A 191 14.14 -8.96 3.62
CA ALA A 191 14.19 -10.42 3.67
C ALA A 191 13.21 -10.97 4.72
N VAL A 192 13.07 -10.26 5.83
CA VAL A 192 12.13 -10.64 6.89
C VAL A 192 10.69 -10.52 6.44
N PHE A 193 10.30 -9.42 5.79
CA PHE A 193 8.96 -9.22 5.27
C PHE A 193 8.56 -10.34 4.31
N LEU A 194 9.48 -10.73 3.42
CA LEU A 194 9.26 -11.79 2.45
C LEU A 194 9.18 -13.16 3.09
N ARG A 195 10.00 -13.43 4.11
CA ARG A 195 9.94 -14.67 4.88
C ARG A 195 8.65 -14.79 5.70
N LYS A 196 8.21 -13.70 6.33
CA LYS A 196 7.01 -13.66 7.19
C LYS A 196 5.71 -13.64 6.38
N SER A 197 5.74 -13.14 5.15
CA SER A 197 4.56 -12.95 4.31
C SER A 197 4.60 -13.91 3.11
N SER A 198 4.42 -15.21 3.38
CA SER A 198 4.56 -16.27 2.37
C SER A 198 3.52 -16.20 1.24
N ASN A 199 2.42 -15.45 1.44
CA ASN A 199 1.37 -15.22 0.45
C ASN A 199 1.50 -13.88 -0.28
N LEU A 200 2.60 -13.15 -0.06
CA LEU A 200 2.78 -11.81 -0.61
C LEU A 200 2.92 -11.85 -2.13
N LYS A 201 2.01 -11.15 -2.82
CA LYS A 201 1.97 -11.01 -4.28
C LYS A 201 2.47 -9.63 -4.72
N TYR A 202 2.24 -8.60 -3.90
CA TYR A 202 2.56 -7.22 -4.21
C TYR A 202 3.36 -6.59 -3.06
N LEU A 203 4.57 -6.12 -3.36
CA LEU A 203 5.42 -5.42 -2.41
C LEU A 203 5.86 -4.07 -2.98
N ASN A 204 5.58 -3.00 -2.24
CA ASN A 204 6.10 -1.66 -2.51
C ASN A 204 6.86 -1.17 -1.26
N VAL A 205 8.17 -1.01 -1.37
CA VAL A 205 9.01 -0.61 -0.24
C VAL A 205 9.85 0.61 -0.57
N SER A 206 9.99 1.52 0.38
CA SER A 206 11.02 2.56 0.32
C SER A 206 12.10 2.22 1.32
N ILE A 207 13.33 2.03 0.85
CA ILE A 207 14.49 1.65 1.65
C ILE A 207 15.47 2.83 1.71
N THR A 208 15.98 3.09 2.90
CA THR A 208 16.74 4.32 3.20
C THR A 208 18.24 4.13 3.22
N ASP A 209 18.70 2.90 3.34
CA ASP A 209 20.08 2.46 3.33
C ASP A 209 20.40 1.68 2.05
N THR A 210 21.60 1.09 2.01
CA THR A 210 22.00 0.20 0.93
C THR A 210 21.35 -1.15 1.10
N LEU A 211 20.75 -1.68 0.03
CA LEU A 211 20.14 -3.00 0.04
C LEU A 211 21.11 -4.10 0.54
N GLU A 212 20.81 -4.71 1.68
CA GLU A 212 21.47 -5.92 2.18
C GLU A 212 20.86 -7.20 1.57
N THR A 213 21.70 -8.23 1.44
CA THR A 213 21.34 -9.51 0.80
C THR A 213 20.29 -10.29 1.59
N GLY A 214 19.37 -10.95 0.88
CA GLY A 214 18.48 -11.91 1.53
C GLY A 214 17.53 -12.63 0.58
N VAL A 215 17.18 -13.86 0.94
CA VAL A 215 16.30 -14.76 0.20
C VAL A 215 14.91 -14.14 0.01
N LEU A 216 14.42 -14.10 -1.23
CA LEU A 216 13.12 -13.53 -1.58
C LEU A 216 12.04 -14.62 -1.67
N SER A 217 10.78 -14.22 -1.50
CA SER A 217 9.62 -15.12 -1.56
C SER A 217 9.25 -15.48 -3.01
N SER A 218 8.85 -16.73 -3.25
CA SER A 218 8.59 -17.27 -4.58
C SER A 218 7.26 -16.87 -5.21
N LYS A 219 6.33 -16.26 -4.47
CA LYS A 219 4.98 -15.91 -4.98
C LYS A 219 4.84 -14.46 -5.45
N LEU A 220 5.91 -13.67 -5.37
CA LEU A 220 5.86 -12.25 -5.67
C LEU A 220 5.60 -12.01 -7.16
N ILE A 221 4.55 -11.25 -7.48
CA ILE A 221 4.15 -10.89 -8.85
C ILE A 221 4.59 -9.47 -9.19
N TYR A 222 4.57 -8.59 -8.19
CA TYR A 222 4.94 -7.19 -8.31
C TYR A 222 5.88 -6.76 -7.19
N LEU A 223 7.00 -6.17 -7.58
CA LEU A 223 7.99 -5.60 -6.69
C LEU A 223 8.31 -4.17 -7.12
N ASN A 224 8.05 -3.21 -6.23
CA ASN A 224 8.48 -1.83 -6.40
C ASN A 224 9.39 -1.46 -5.22
N ILE A 225 10.60 -1.04 -5.52
CA ILE A 225 11.58 -0.61 -4.53
C ILE A 225 12.01 0.81 -4.82
N ASN A 226 11.85 1.70 -3.84
CA ASN A 226 12.39 3.04 -3.86
C ASN A 226 13.63 3.10 -2.94
N LEU A 227 14.83 3.22 -3.51
CA LEU A 227 16.10 3.21 -2.79
C LEU A 227 16.64 4.63 -2.61
N PHE A 228 17.08 4.99 -1.41
CA PHE A 228 17.87 6.20 -1.23
C PHE A 228 19.23 6.09 -1.92
N ARG A 229 19.85 4.91 -1.93
CA ARG A 229 21.12 4.64 -2.62
C ARG A 229 21.13 3.23 -3.19
N THR A 230 21.53 3.09 -4.44
CA THR A 230 21.67 1.77 -5.06
C THR A 230 22.92 1.64 -5.93
N THR A 231 23.42 0.41 -6.00
CA THR A 231 24.56 -0.03 -6.80
C THR A 231 24.11 -1.16 -7.73
N TYR A 232 24.88 -1.43 -8.78
CA TYR A 232 24.57 -2.56 -9.66
C TYR A 232 24.62 -3.90 -8.91
N ASP A 233 25.60 -4.07 -8.01
CA ASP A 233 25.80 -5.32 -7.28
C ASP A 233 24.61 -5.64 -6.36
N ASN A 234 23.99 -4.61 -5.77
CA ASN A 234 22.77 -4.75 -4.96
C ASN A 234 21.58 -5.23 -5.80
N LEU A 235 21.37 -4.64 -6.99
CA LEU A 235 20.31 -5.09 -7.90
C LEU A 235 20.57 -6.49 -8.44
N TYR A 236 21.84 -6.80 -8.70
CA TYR A 236 22.26 -8.12 -9.10
C TYR A 236 21.89 -9.15 -8.05
N GLN A 237 22.24 -8.90 -6.80
CA GLN A 237 21.87 -9.79 -5.72
C GLN A 237 20.36 -9.91 -5.57
N LEU A 238 19.58 -8.83 -5.71
CA LEU A 238 18.13 -8.89 -5.63
C LEU A 238 17.49 -9.76 -6.73
N LEU A 239 17.90 -9.58 -7.99
CA LEU A 239 17.25 -10.18 -9.15
C LEU A 239 17.85 -11.54 -9.56
N HIS A 240 19.11 -11.81 -9.20
CA HIS A 240 19.79 -13.07 -9.51
C HIS A 240 19.45 -14.17 -8.49
N LEU A 241 18.79 -13.84 -7.38
CA LEU A 241 18.21 -14.84 -6.51
C LEU A 241 17.10 -15.59 -7.27
N SER A 242 17.33 -16.88 -7.51
CA SER A 242 16.47 -17.88 -8.18
C SER A 242 15.05 -18.03 -7.63
N SER A 243 14.66 -17.19 -6.67
CA SER A 243 13.37 -17.19 -6.01
C SER A 243 12.31 -16.34 -6.71
N LEU A 244 12.65 -15.40 -7.59
CA LEU A 244 11.67 -14.48 -8.22
C LEU A 244 11.01 -15.03 -9.49
N LEU A 245 10.81 -16.35 -9.60
CA LEU A 245 10.32 -17.02 -10.82
C LEU A 245 8.91 -16.59 -11.28
N ASN A 246 8.13 -15.94 -10.41
CA ASN A 246 6.76 -15.49 -10.71
C ASN A 246 6.65 -13.96 -10.90
N LEU A 247 7.77 -13.23 -10.77
CA LEU A 247 7.77 -11.78 -10.84
C LEU A 247 7.43 -11.33 -12.26
N LYS A 248 6.31 -10.64 -12.42
CA LYS A 248 5.84 -10.11 -13.71
C LYS A 248 6.18 -8.63 -13.89
N LYS A 249 6.29 -7.89 -12.79
CA LYS A 249 6.56 -6.46 -12.83
C LYS A 249 7.54 -6.05 -11.74
N PHE A 250 8.63 -5.42 -12.16
CA PHE A 250 9.65 -4.85 -11.30
C PHE A 250 9.77 -3.36 -11.56
N GLU A 251 9.74 -2.57 -10.50
CA GLU A 251 10.00 -1.14 -10.54
C GLU A 251 11.08 -0.79 -9.52
N LEU A 252 12.08 -0.05 -9.97
CA LEU A 252 13.10 0.52 -9.13
C LEU A 252 13.07 2.03 -9.28
N SER A 253 13.07 2.75 -8.17
CA SER A 253 13.36 4.18 -8.16
C SER A 253 14.44 4.52 -7.16
N GLY A 254 15.19 5.61 -7.35
CA GLY A 254 16.15 6.04 -6.34
C GLY A 254 17.28 6.93 -6.83
N TYR A 255 18.34 7.05 -6.02
CA TYR A 255 19.59 7.70 -6.44
C TYR A 255 20.61 6.65 -6.91
N GLY A 256 21.03 6.77 -8.16
CA GLY A 256 22.08 5.97 -8.76
C GLY A 256 23.45 6.57 -8.49
N TYR A 257 24.26 5.86 -7.72
CA TYR A 257 25.66 6.25 -7.45
C TYR A 257 26.66 5.46 -8.30
N ASP A 258 26.22 4.38 -8.93
CA ASP A 258 27.08 3.47 -9.68
C ASP A 258 26.81 3.59 -11.18
N GLN A 259 27.83 3.99 -11.95
CA GLN A 259 27.77 4.07 -13.41
C GLN A 259 27.47 2.71 -14.05
N LYS A 260 27.76 1.59 -13.38
CA LYS A 260 27.40 0.25 -13.86
C LYS A 260 25.89 0.06 -14.03
N LEU A 261 25.06 0.83 -13.31
CA LEU A 261 23.61 0.82 -13.45
C LEU A 261 23.15 1.39 -14.80
N LEU A 262 23.98 2.20 -15.46
CA LEU A 262 23.69 2.76 -16.78
C LEU A 262 24.15 1.82 -17.91
N ASN A 263 24.78 0.69 -17.57
CA ASN A 263 25.24 -0.28 -18.54
C ASN A 263 24.06 -1.20 -18.97
N GLY A 264 23.55 -0.97 -20.17
CA GLY A 264 22.44 -1.74 -20.73
C GLY A 264 22.68 -3.25 -20.79
N GLU A 265 23.89 -3.69 -21.14
CA GLU A 265 24.22 -5.14 -21.23
C GLU A 265 24.15 -5.82 -19.86
N LYS A 266 24.63 -5.13 -18.83
CA LYS A 266 24.55 -5.61 -17.45
C LYS A 266 23.10 -5.72 -16.98
N LEU A 267 22.27 -4.71 -17.29
CA LEU A 267 20.83 -4.78 -16.98
C LEU A 267 20.10 -5.85 -17.78
N ARG A 268 20.49 -6.09 -19.04
CA ARG A 268 19.95 -7.20 -19.84
C ARG A 268 20.20 -8.54 -19.17
N TYR A 269 21.40 -8.76 -18.65
CA TYR A 269 21.74 -9.98 -17.92
C TYR A 269 20.83 -10.18 -16.70
N LEU A 270 20.55 -9.10 -15.95
CA LEU A 270 19.62 -9.12 -14.82
C LEU A 270 18.17 -9.43 -15.22
N VAL A 271 17.68 -8.79 -16.27
CA VAL A 271 16.30 -9.02 -16.74
C VAL A 271 16.16 -10.46 -17.25
N SER A 272 17.19 -10.98 -17.91
CA SER A 272 17.20 -12.35 -18.44
C SER A 272 17.24 -13.42 -17.34
N SER A 273 17.66 -13.10 -16.11
CA SER A 273 17.61 -14.04 -14.98
C SER A 273 16.21 -14.21 -14.38
N VAL A 274 15.24 -13.37 -14.78
CA VAL A 274 13.84 -13.42 -14.31
C VAL A 274 12.91 -13.69 -15.51
N PRO A 275 12.70 -14.95 -15.89
CA PRO A 275 12.04 -15.30 -17.16
C PRO A 275 10.56 -14.87 -17.24
N SER A 276 9.88 -14.73 -16.10
CA SER A 276 8.48 -14.31 -16.04
C SER A 276 8.27 -12.79 -16.14
N LEU A 277 9.35 -12.01 -16.06
CA LEU A 277 9.28 -10.56 -15.98
C LEU A 277 8.73 -10.01 -17.29
N ARG A 278 7.73 -9.13 -17.21
CA ARG A 278 7.10 -8.47 -18.37
C ARG A 278 7.28 -6.97 -18.36
N ILE A 279 7.37 -6.36 -17.18
CA ILE A 279 7.57 -4.93 -17.03
C ILE A 279 8.78 -4.72 -16.13
N PHE A 280 9.75 -3.97 -16.62
CA PHE A 280 10.95 -3.59 -15.90
C PHE A 280 11.14 -2.08 -16.03
N ASN A 281 10.91 -1.36 -14.94
CA ASN A 281 11.05 0.08 -14.88
C ASN A 281 12.17 0.44 -13.89
N VAL A 282 13.09 1.28 -14.31
CA VAL A 282 14.17 1.80 -13.46
C VAL A 282 14.20 3.32 -13.62
N ASN A 283 13.91 4.06 -12.55
CA ASN A 283 13.90 5.52 -12.53
C ASN A 283 14.93 6.05 -11.53
N MET A 284 16.03 6.58 -12.04
CA MET A 284 17.22 6.85 -11.24
C MET A 284 17.59 8.32 -11.36
N LYS A 285 17.79 8.98 -10.22
CA LYS A 285 18.48 10.27 -10.17
C LYS A 285 19.98 10.03 -10.16
N ILE A 286 20.68 10.55 -11.16
CA ILE A 286 22.12 10.42 -11.34
C ILE A 286 22.78 11.72 -10.87
N ASN A 287 23.78 11.61 -9.99
CA ASN A 287 24.49 12.77 -9.42
C ASN A 287 25.67 13.28 -10.29
N THR A 288 25.86 12.79 -11.52
CA THR A 288 27.04 13.11 -12.34
C THR A 288 26.72 13.98 -13.57
N THR A 289 27.62 14.92 -13.87
CA THR A 289 27.64 15.86 -15.01
C THR A 289 27.63 15.16 -16.39
N PRO A 290 27.23 15.86 -17.48
CA PRO A 290 26.57 15.29 -18.67
C PRO A 290 27.47 14.57 -19.68
N SER A 291 28.68 14.14 -19.34
CA SER A 291 29.62 13.54 -20.31
C SER A 291 29.50 12.02 -20.42
N PHE A 292 28.29 11.48 -20.44
CA PHE A 292 28.06 10.05 -20.58
C PHE A 292 27.38 9.74 -21.91
N GLU A 293 28.07 8.98 -22.75
CA GLU A 293 27.40 8.18 -23.78
C GLU A 293 26.55 7.13 -23.07
N ILE A 294 25.26 7.42 -22.95
CA ILE A 294 24.26 6.42 -22.62
C ILE A 294 24.27 5.45 -23.80
N LYS A 295 24.90 4.28 -23.63
CA LYS A 295 24.77 3.20 -24.60
C LYS A 295 23.33 2.69 -24.54
N VAL A 296 22.48 3.30 -25.36
CA VAL A 296 21.13 2.83 -25.64
C VAL A 296 21.29 1.50 -26.36
N ALA A 297 21.11 0.42 -25.61
CA ALA A 297 21.17 -0.90 -26.17
C ALA A 297 19.74 -1.34 -26.50
N THR A 298 19.41 -1.30 -27.79
CA THR A 298 18.25 -2.00 -28.34
C THR A 298 18.59 -3.48 -28.39
N PHE A 299 17.84 -4.30 -27.67
CA PHE A 299 18.10 -5.74 -27.59
C PHE A 299 17.01 -6.51 -28.32
N GLU A 300 17.43 -7.48 -29.12
CA GLU A 300 16.59 -8.57 -29.59
C GLU A 300 17.06 -9.85 -28.89
N ASN A 301 16.14 -10.58 -28.26
CA ASN A 301 16.41 -11.88 -27.67
C ASN A 301 15.44 -12.89 -28.27
N GLU A 302 15.97 -13.92 -28.94
CA GLU A 302 15.23 -14.86 -29.78
C GLU A 302 14.19 -15.72 -29.04
N LYS A 303 14.16 -15.67 -27.70
CA LYS A 303 13.21 -16.44 -26.88
C LYS A 303 12.22 -15.60 -26.05
N ILE A 304 12.48 -14.30 -25.86
CA ILE A 304 11.64 -13.40 -25.06
C ILE A 304 11.78 -11.98 -25.66
N TYR A 305 10.73 -11.46 -26.30
CA TYR A 305 10.77 -10.20 -27.06
C TYR A 305 10.73 -8.95 -26.17
N TRP A 306 11.86 -8.58 -25.56
CA TRP A 306 12.03 -7.25 -24.95
C TRP A 306 12.27 -6.20 -26.04
N LYS A 307 11.21 -5.57 -26.54
CA LYS A 307 11.36 -4.44 -27.47
C LYS A 307 11.78 -3.18 -26.70
N ASN A 308 12.79 -2.48 -27.22
CA ASN A 308 13.13 -1.10 -26.88
C ASN A 308 13.48 -0.81 -25.40
N LEU A 309 14.57 -1.39 -24.88
CA LEU A 309 15.25 -0.85 -23.70
C LEU A 309 15.89 0.50 -24.05
N LYS A 310 15.13 1.58 -23.91
CA LYS A 310 15.62 2.95 -24.12
C LYS A 310 15.73 3.66 -22.78
N TRP A 311 16.94 4.13 -22.48
CA TRP A 311 17.14 5.12 -21.44
C TRP A 311 16.65 6.47 -21.96
N TYR A 312 15.71 7.07 -21.24
CA TYR A 312 15.29 8.44 -21.39
C TYR A 312 16.01 9.24 -20.31
N VAL A 313 16.95 10.10 -20.71
CA VAL A 313 17.68 10.95 -19.77
C VAL A 313 17.19 12.38 -19.94
N GLU A 314 16.65 12.93 -18.86
CA GLU A 314 16.12 14.29 -18.78
C GLU A 314 16.78 14.98 -17.57
N GLY A 315 17.74 15.86 -17.83
CA GLY A 315 18.52 16.52 -16.79
C GLY A 315 19.32 15.53 -15.92
N MET A 316 19.10 15.54 -14.60
CA MET A 316 19.72 14.63 -13.64
C MET A 316 18.97 13.28 -13.48
N TYR A 317 17.94 13.04 -14.28
CA TYR A 317 17.11 11.83 -14.18
C TYR A 317 17.33 10.94 -15.38
N ALA A 318 17.49 9.65 -15.14
CA ALA A 318 17.52 8.62 -16.14
C ALA A 318 16.41 7.61 -15.87
N THR A 319 15.53 7.43 -16.84
CA THR A 319 14.44 6.48 -16.80
C THR A 319 14.67 5.41 -17.86
N LEU A 320 14.77 4.15 -17.45
CA LEU A 320 14.72 2.99 -18.32
C LEU A 320 13.35 2.32 -18.16
N ARG A 321 12.66 2.12 -19.28
CA ARG A 321 11.42 1.35 -19.32
C ARG A 321 11.56 0.22 -20.32
N ALA A 322 11.25 -0.99 -19.87
CA ALA A 322 11.20 -2.19 -20.69
C ALA A 322 9.83 -2.86 -20.51
N GLU A 323 9.17 -3.16 -21.61
CA GLU A 323 7.88 -3.85 -21.61
C GLU A 323 7.91 -4.99 -22.63
N LEU A 324 7.51 -6.18 -22.18
CA LEU A 324 7.16 -7.30 -23.04
C LEU A 324 5.73 -7.11 -23.53
N PHE A 325 5.57 -7.10 -24.86
CA PHE A 325 4.27 -7.17 -25.53
C PHE A 325 3.77 -8.61 -25.61
#